data_AF-A0AAD4KPT3-F1
#
_entry.id   AF-A0AAD4KPT3-F1
#
_cell.length_a   1.000
_cell.length_b   1.000
_cell.length_c   1.000
_cell.angle_alpha   90.00
_cell.angle_beta   90.00
_cell.angle_gamma   90.00
#
_symmetry.space_group_name_H-M   'P 1'
#
loop_
_entity.id
_entity.type
_entity.pdbx_description
1 polymer ?
#
loop_
_entity_poly.entity_id
_entity_poly.type
_entity_poly.pdbx_seq_one_letter_code
_entity_poly.pdbx_strand_id
1 'polypeptide(L)'
;MEQTLPNISQLTLSIRQTDPNANSDVPEVFPPWGAFPAEQYLLHHWDLPSSEPNQDQRRRLINDFVHALDDIPEEWVLASPTPKTMVIAPQQLRSEIFWLLGASWEIWNQSRDPKWDYQGINIWLRTYYAEDAEEKARDSAKLAAWFESSVEGNPNIDPSIDGTMISWRLLDDELIFNFGTDWERVFEIIPELIGPKSGLSRRFLSDEDSVGKRFREEVFRELRENVALSTGLQEKLITIEGSDNIVQYCSVHSYLLVADETTFTTDELLILFLDLKGHYVRQSRIKVPDDDIFMLGDMINSGKIRDARYWTDDFPPGSSLNPKYRALGEIGRELYGVEDLLRT
;
A
#
# COMPACT_ATOMS: atom_id res chain seq x y z
N MET A 1 36.74 36.02 -10.99
CA MET A 1 35.29 36.32 -10.94
C MET A 1 34.62 35.00 -10.59
N GLU A 2 34.64 34.68 -9.30
CA GLU A 2 34.03 33.48 -8.74
C GLU A 2 32.52 33.69 -8.71
N GLN A 3 31.78 32.84 -9.41
CA GLN A 3 30.34 32.69 -9.20
C GLN A 3 30.14 31.42 -8.36
N THR A 4 29.88 31.66 -7.09
CA THR A 4 29.51 30.66 -6.10
C THR A 4 28.13 30.08 -6.44
N LEU A 5 28.09 28.76 -6.64
CA LEU A 5 26.89 27.95 -6.78
C LEU A 5 26.05 28.01 -5.48
N PRO A 6 24.71 27.93 -5.55
CA PRO A 6 23.87 27.94 -4.36
C PRO A 6 24.09 26.68 -3.51
N ASN A 7 24.28 26.91 -2.21
CA ASN A 7 24.56 25.93 -1.17
C ASN A 7 23.29 25.11 -0.86
N ILE A 8 23.24 23.85 -1.31
CA ILE A 8 22.13 22.91 -1.06
C ILE A 8 22.31 22.29 0.33
N SER A 9 22.05 23.09 1.37
CA SER A 9 22.05 22.64 2.78
C SER A 9 20.84 23.16 3.55
N GLN A 10 19.73 23.45 2.87
CA GLN A 10 18.51 23.93 3.50
C GLN A 10 17.28 23.17 3.01
N LEU A 11 17.15 21.92 3.43
CA LEU A 11 15.85 21.44 3.90
C LEU A 11 15.71 21.80 5.38
N THR A 12 15.69 23.10 5.66
CA THR A 12 15.09 23.60 6.90
C THR A 12 13.59 23.45 6.73
N LEU A 13 13.02 22.40 7.33
CA LEU A 13 11.61 22.34 7.70
C LEU A 13 11.26 23.68 8.37
N SER A 14 10.57 24.56 7.65
CA SER A 14 10.11 25.84 8.17
C SER A 14 8.98 25.60 9.17
N ILE A 15 9.33 25.31 10.42
CA ILE A 15 8.47 25.69 11.54
C ILE A 15 8.53 27.22 11.58
N ARG A 16 7.50 27.86 11.02
CA ARG A 16 7.28 29.29 11.30
C ARG A 16 7.13 29.43 12.81
N GLN A 17 8.15 29.97 13.48
CA GLN A 17 7.96 30.65 14.75
C GLN A 17 7.01 31.82 14.48
N THR A 18 5.74 31.66 14.84
CA THR A 18 4.78 32.75 14.80
C THR A 18 5.02 33.69 15.97
N ASP A 19 5.16 34.96 15.63
CA ASP A 19 5.16 36.13 16.50
C ASP A 19 4.02 36.04 17.54
N PRO A 20 4.29 36.15 18.86
CA PRO A 20 3.28 35.97 19.91
C PRO A 20 2.16 37.03 19.91
N ASN A 21 2.22 38.03 19.03
CA ASN A 21 1.20 39.09 18.92
C ASN A 21 0.45 39.13 17.57
N ALA A 22 0.64 38.15 16.68
CA ALA A 22 -0.18 38.04 15.48
C ALA A 22 -1.45 37.23 15.79
N ASN A 23 -2.62 37.88 15.70
CA ASN A 23 -3.93 37.22 15.74
C ASN A 23 -3.92 35.96 14.87
N SER A 24 -4.04 34.81 15.53
CA SER A 24 -3.67 33.49 15.03
C SER A 24 -4.79 32.84 14.24
N ASP A 25 -4.97 33.22 12.98
CA ASP A 25 -5.54 32.32 11.98
C ASP A 25 -4.40 31.45 11.43
N VAL A 26 -3.97 30.48 12.24
CA VAL A 26 -3.14 29.37 11.74
C VAL A 26 -4.09 28.50 10.91
N PRO A 27 -3.84 28.26 9.61
CA PRO A 27 -4.68 27.36 8.84
C PRO A 27 -4.67 25.98 9.51
N GLU A 28 -5.86 25.54 9.91
CA GLU A 28 -6.08 24.26 10.58
C GLU A 28 -5.59 23.14 9.65
N VAL A 29 -4.53 22.44 10.05
CA VAL A 29 -3.89 21.42 9.22
C VAL A 29 -4.75 20.16 9.25
N PHE A 30 -5.20 19.70 8.08
CA PHE A 30 -6.12 18.58 7.94
C PHE A 30 -5.56 17.49 7.01
N PRO A 31 -5.53 16.22 7.46
CA PRO A 31 -5.97 15.75 8.77
C PRO A 31 -4.98 16.13 9.89
N PRO A 32 -5.45 16.35 11.14
CA PRO A 32 -4.57 16.68 12.24
C PRO A 32 -3.64 15.50 12.57
N TRP A 33 -2.48 15.79 13.15
CA TRP A 33 -1.58 14.73 13.62
C TRP A 33 -2.27 13.88 14.68
N GLY A 34 -2.02 12.57 14.65
CA GLY A 34 -2.70 11.61 15.49
C GLY A 34 -3.99 11.09 14.85
N ALA A 35 -4.42 11.61 13.69
CA ALA A 35 -5.71 11.25 13.13
C ALA A 35 -5.75 9.97 12.30
N PHE A 36 -4.60 9.44 11.91
CA PHE A 36 -4.53 8.21 11.15
C PHE A 36 -4.84 7.00 12.06
N PRO A 37 -5.49 5.95 11.57
CA PRO A 37 -5.83 4.77 12.37
C PRO A 37 -4.63 4.12 13.08
N ALA A 38 -3.47 4.03 12.41
CA ALA A 38 -2.28 3.49 13.05
C ALA A 38 -1.74 4.44 14.12
N GLU A 39 -1.83 5.76 13.91
CA GLU A 39 -1.50 6.74 14.94
C GLU A 39 -2.42 6.62 16.15
N GLN A 40 -3.73 6.49 15.95
CA GLN A 40 -4.68 6.24 17.05
C GLN A 40 -4.33 4.95 17.79
N TYR A 41 -4.04 3.86 17.08
CA TYR A 41 -3.59 2.61 17.69
C TYR A 41 -2.35 2.83 18.57
N LEU A 42 -1.35 3.51 18.03
CA LEU A 42 -0.11 3.83 18.75
C LEU A 42 -0.40 4.68 19.98
N LEU A 43 -1.22 5.73 19.87
CA LEU A 43 -1.58 6.61 20.99
C LEU A 43 -2.34 5.88 22.11
N HIS A 44 -3.14 4.88 21.77
CA HIS A 44 -3.86 4.07 22.75
C HIS A 44 -2.98 3.05 23.49
N HIS A 45 -1.91 2.58 22.85
CA HIS A 45 -1.10 1.46 23.35
C HIS A 45 0.34 1.86 23.68
N TRP A 46 0.68 3.14 23.54
CA TRP A 46 2.00 3.65 23.90
C TRP A 46 2.20 3.63 25.41
N ASP A 47 3.24 2.95 25.87
CA ASP A 47 3.58 2.85 27.30
C ASP A 47 4.80 3.74 27.60
N LEU A 48 4.54 4.98 28.04
CA LEU A 48 5.57 5.97 28.38
C LEU A 48 6.56 5.50 29.47
N PRO A 49 6.14 4.81 30.55
CA PRO A 49 7.05 4.28 31.56
C PRO A 49 7.86 3.06 31.12
N SER A 50 7.66 2.54 29.91
CA SER A 50 8.34 1.35 29.43
C SER A 50 9.86 1.55 29.38
N SER A 51 10.61 0.48 29.69
CA SER A 51 12.05 0.43 29.46
C SER A 51 12.44 0.03 28.03
N GLU A 52 11.44 -0.30 27.20
CA GLU A 52 11.61 -0.61 25.77
C GLU A 52 12.06 0.65 25.00
N PRO A 53 13.06 0.56 24.12
CA PRO A 53 13.41 1.70 23.25
C PRO A 53 12.20 2.12 22.40
N ASN A 54 11.94 3.43 22.28
CA ASN A 54 10.78 3.95 21.55
C ASN A 54 10.63 3.38 20.12
N GLN A 55 11.74 3.14 19.41
CA GLN A 55 11.69 2.56 18.07
C GLN A 55 11.22 1.11 18.07
N ASP A 56 11.61 0.32 19.06
CA ASP A 56 11.21 -1.08 19.19
C ASP A 56 9.73 -1.17 19.59
N GLN A 57 9.32 -0.33 20.55
CA GLN A 57 7.91 -0.21 20.96
C GLN A 57 7.02 0.17 19.78
N ARG A 58 7.44 1.14 18.97
CA ARG A 58 6.73 1.52 17.75
C ARG A 58 6.64 0.36 16.77
N ARG A 59 7.76 -0.31 16.45
CA ARG A 59 7.76 -1.43 15.49
C ARG A 59 6.82 -2.53 15.95
N ARG A 60 6.87 -2.89 17.22
CA ARG A 60 5.95 -3.87 17.82
C ARG A 60 4.50 -3.44 17.69
N LEU A 61 4.16 -2.22 18.08
CA LEU A 61 2.79 -1.71 18.01
C LEU A 61 2.26 -1.58 16.57
N ILE A 62 3.11 -1.24 15.60
CA ILE A 62 2.73 -1.26 14.18
C ILE A 62 2.47 -2.69 13.71
N ASN A 63 3.30 -3.64 14.11
CA ASN A 63 3.07 -5.04 13.81
C ASN A 63 1.74 -5.52 14.43
N ASP A 64 1.48 -5.17 15.69
CA ASP A 64 0.20 -5.47 16.36
C ASP A 64 -0.98 -4.82 15.62
N PHE A 65 -0.86 -3.56 15.19
CA PHE A 65 -1.89 -2.89 14.38
C PHE A 65 -2.19 -3.61 13.06
N VAL A 66 -1.17 -4.07 12.32
CA VAL A 66 -1.36 -4.75 11.03
C VAL A 66 -1.89 -6.17 11.23
N HIS A 67 -1.35 -6.90 12.20
CA HIS A 67 -1.57 -8.35 12.32
C HIS A 67 -2.66 -8.73 13.31
N ALA A 68 -2.80 -8.02 14.44
CA ALA A 68 -3.74 -8.39 15.50
C ALA A 68 -5.08 -7.65 15.42
N LEU A 69 -5.15 -6.51 14.72
CA LEU A 69 -6.40 -5.78 14.54
C LEU A 69 -7.10 -6.24 13.26
N ASP A 70 -8.33 -6.76 13.41
CA ASP A 70 -9.13 -7.24 12.28
C ASP A 70 -9.82 -6.08 11.54
N ASP A 71 -10.32 -5.09 12.29
CA ASP A 71 -11.06 -3.94 11.78
C ASP A 71 -10.66 -2.65 12.49
N ILE A 72 -10.71 -1.53 11.75
CA ILE A 72 -10.53 -0.21 12.35
C ILE A 72 -11.78 0.15 13.15
N PRO A 73 -11.67 0.46 14.47
CA PRO A 73 -12.77 0.97 15.27
C PRO A 73 -13.42 2.22 14.65
N GLU A 74 -14.75 2.28 14.64
CA GLU A 74 -15.50 3.39 14.01
C GLU A 74 -15.14 4.75 14.61
N GLU A 75 -14.75 4.79 15.88
CA GLU A 75 -14.33 5.99 16.57
C GLU A 75 -12.98 6.57 16.11
N TRP A 76 -12.14 5.77 15.44
CA TRP A 76 -10.87 6.22 14.87
C TRP A 76 -11.05 6.76 13.44
N VAL A 77 -12.21 6.55 12.83
CA VAL A 77 -12.50 7.00 11.46
C VAL A 77 -12.91 8.48 11.50
N LEU A 78 -12.06 9.35 10.96
CA LEU A 78 -12.27 10.80 10.93
C LEU A 78 -13.59 11.23 10.24
N ALA A 79 -14.06 10.46 9.26
CA ALA A 79 -15.32 10.69 8.55
C ALA A 79 -16.57 10.21 9.33
N SER A 80 -16.39 9.62 10.52
CA SER A 80 -17.49 9.15 11.37
C SER A 80 -18.34 10.33 11.83
N PRO A 81 -19.68 10.23 11.82
CA PRO A 81 -20.59 11.28 12.28
C PRO A 81 -20.47 11.57 13.79
N THR A 82 -19.72 10.76 14.54
CA THR A 82 -19.41 10.97 15.97
C THR A 82 -17.94 10.71 16.27
N PRO A 83 -17.01 11.64 15.95
CA PRO A 83 -15.62 11.54 16.38
C PRO A 83 -15.54 11.92 17.86
N LYS A 84 -16.07 11.06 18.75
CA LYS A 84 -16.23 11.38 20.18
C LYS A 84 -15.03 10.97 21.04
N THR A 85 -14.07 10.22 20.50
CA THR A 85 -13.03 9.56 21.30
C THR A 85 -11.65 9.51 20.64
N MET A 86 -11.38 10.32 19.60
CA MET A 86 -10.00 10.45 19.10
C MET A 86 -9.10 10.94 20.23
N VAL A 87 -8.07 10.16 20.54
CA VAL A 87 -7.09 10.57 21.55
C VAL A 87 -6.21 11.65 20.95
N ILE A 88 -6.29 12.85 21.52
CA ILE A 88 -5.32 13.90 21.28
C ILE A 88 -4.13 13.60 22.19
N ALA A 89 -2.96 13.33 21.62
CA ALA A 89 -1.80 13.03 22.43
C ALA A 89 -1.48 14.19 23.39
N PRO A 90 -1.10 13.90 24.64
CA PRO A 90 -0.48 14.88 25.52
C PRO A 90 0.71 15.54 24.81
N GLN A 91 0.91 16.85 25.03
CA GLN A 91 1.96 17.61 24.34
C GLN A 91 3.36 17.01 24.53
N GLN A 92 3.62 16.38 25.68
CA GLN A 92 4.86 15.64 25.97
C GLN A 92 5.06 14.43 25.04
N LEU A 93 4.02 13.60 24.87
CA LEU A 93 4.06 12.46 23.96
C LEU A 93 4.28 12.94 22.52
N ARG A 94 3.58 14.01 22.10
CA ARG A 94 3.83 14.64 20.80
C ARG A 94 5.31 15.04 20.67
N SER A 95 5.90 15.69 21.66
CA SER A 95 7.33 16.03 21.62
C SER A 95 8.29 14.84 21.68
N GLU A 96 7.86 13.61 21.96
CA GLU A 96 8.75 12.44 22.07
C GLU A 96 8.61 11.48 20.89
N ILE A 97 7.40 11.39 20.31
CA ILE A 97 7.07 10.46 19.23
C ILE A 97 6.62 11.14 17.93
N PHE A 98 6.59 12.48 17.86
CA PHE A 98 6.18 13.17 16.64
C PHE A 98 7.04 12.83 15.43
N TRP A 99 8.37 12.73 15.57
CA TRP A 99 9.24 12.27 14.47
C TRP A 99 9.06 10.79 14.14
N LEU A 100 8.62 9.99 15.11
CA LEU A 100 8.35 8.57 14.93
C LEU A 100 7.03 8.33 14.20
N LEU A 101 6.02 9.16 14.42
CA LEU A 101 4.69 9.05 13.78
C LEU A 101 4.53 9.99 12.58
N GLY A 102 5.36 11.04 12.50
CA GLY A 102 5.18 12.18 11.61
C GLY A 102 5.53 11.92 10.15
N ALA A 103 6.36 10.92 9.85
CA ALA A 103 6.68 10.58 8.45
C ALA A 103 5.41 10.19 7.67
N SER A 104 4.55 9.34 8.25
CA SER A 104 3.24 9.02 7.67
C SER A 104 2.37 10.27 7.52
N TRP A 105 2.27 11.06 8.59
CA TRP A 105 1.44 12.26 8.58
C TRP A 105 1.88 13.29 7.52
N GLU A 106 3.18 13.56 7.38
CA GLU A 106 3.72 14.50 6.38
C GLU A 106 3.49 14.03 4.95
N ILE A 107 3.56 12.71 4.72
CA ILE A 107 3.27 12.10 3.42
C ILE A 107 1.78 12.20 3.08
N TRP A 108 0.91 11.97 4.06
CA TRP A 108 -0.53 11.90 3.82
C TRP A 108 -1.26 13.25 3.87
N ASN A 109 -0.77 14.20 4.66
CA ASN A 109 -1.35 15.54 4.81
C ASN A 109 -1.27 16.37 3.52
N GLN A 110 -0.49 15.94 2.52
CA GLN A 110 -0.47 16.56 1.20
C GLN A 110 -1.78 16.37 0.41
N SER A 111 -2.62 15.41 0.79
CA SER A 111 -3.84 15.07 0.05
C SER A 111 -5.02 16.00 0.28
N ARG A 112 -5.14 16.62 1.47
CA ARG A 112 -6.34 17.33 1.95
C ARG A 112 -7.66 16.55 1.74
N ASP A 113 -7.61 15.25 1.46
CA ASP A 113 -8.78 14.43 1.17
C ASP A 113 -9.27 13.78 2.48
N PRO A 114 -10.48 14.10 2.97
CA PRO A 114 -11.05 13.49 4.16
C PRO A 114 -11.48 12.04 3.96
N LYS A 115 -11.49 11.53 2.72
CA LYS A 115 -11.80 10.14 2.42
C LYS A 115 -10.53 9.31 2.51
N TRP A 116 -10.40 8.62 3.64
CA TRP A 116 -9.40 7.58 3.96
C TRP A 116 -9.46 6.35 3.05
N ASP A 117 -10.10 6.47 1.89
CA ASP A 117 -10.22 5.39 0.93
C ASP A 117 -9.02 5.45 0.00
N TYR A 118 -7.91 4.92 0.50
CA TYR A 118 -6.66 4.76 -0.24
C TYR A 118 -6.77 3.76 -1.41
N GLN A 119 -7.97 3.22 -1.64
CA GLN A 119 -8.27 2.36 -2.77
C GLN A 119 -8.26 3.16 -4.06
N GLY A 120 -7.28 2.86 -4.92
CA GLY A 120 -7.09 3.55 -6.20
C GLY A 120 -6.05 4.67 -6.15
N ILE A 121 -5.26 4.77 -5.08
CA ILE A 121 -4.03 5.56 -5.10
C ILE A 121 -2.91 4.73 -5.72
N ASN A 122 -2.34 5.21 -6.81
CA ASN A 122 -1.10 4.68 -7.36
C ASN A 122 0.09 5.20 -6.54
N ILE A 123 0.74 4.31 -5.81
CA ILE A 123 1.87 4.66 -4.94
C ILE A 123 3.14 4.08 -5.54
N TRP A 124 4.08 4.97 -5.82
CA TRP A 124 5.43 4.65 -6.29
C TRP A 124 6.39 4.80 -5.11
N LEU A 125 7.15 3.76 -4.81
CA LEU A 125 8.17 3.74 -3.77
C LEU A 125 9.53 3.59 -4.43
N ARG A 126 10.43 4.56 -4.23
CA ARG A 126 11.83 4.39 -4.60
C ARG A 126 12.60 3.76 -3.44
N THR A 127 13.25 2.63 -3.69
CA THR A 127 14.07 1.95 -2.68
C THR A 127 15.57 1.95 -2.96
N TYR A 128 15.96 2.37 -4.17
CA TYR A 128 17.35 2.43 -4.60
C TYR A 128 17.80 3.85 -4.93
N TYR A 129 18.98 4.19 -4.44
CA TYR A 129 19.66 5.45 -4.65
C TYR A 129 21.13 5.17 -4.98
N ALA A 130 21.55 5.48 -6.21
CA ALA A 130 22.93 5.26 -6.63
C ALA A 130 23.92 6.01 -5.71
N GLU A 131 25.07 5.42 -5.41
CA GLU A 131 26.10 6.08 -4.59
C GLU A 131 26.79 7.22 -5.36
N ASP A 132 26.97 7.05 -6.67
CA ASP A 132 27.54 8.07 -7.55
C ASP A 132 26.56 9.23 -7.76
N ALA A 133 27.06 10.46 -7.65
CA ALA A 133 26.23 11.66 -7.70
C ALA A 133 25.65 11.94 -9.11
N GLU A 134 26.39 11.62 -10.17
CA GLU A 134 25.93 11.84 -11.55
C GLU A 134 24.89 10.78 -11.94
N GLU A 135 25.11 9.54 -11.54
CA GLU A 135 24.14 8.45 -11.69
C GLU A 135 22.86 8.74 -10.89
N LYS A 136 22.99 9.12 -9.62
CA LYS A 136 21.85 9.51 -8.77
C LYS A 136 21.02 10.64 -9.38
N ALA A 137 21.68 11.66 -9.93
CA ALA A 137 20.98 12.77 -10.59
C ALA A 137 20.23 12.31 -11.85
N ARG A 138 20.84 11.42 -12.63
CA ARG A 138 20.22 10.82 -13.83
C ARG A 138 19.01 9.96 -13.48
N ASP A 139 19.15 9.09 -12.49
CA ASP A 139 18.08 8.22 -12.00
C ASP A 139 16.90 9.03 -11.45
N SER A 140 17.20 10.10 -10.71
CA SER A 140 16.16 10.98 -10.18
C SER A 140 15.40 11.71 -11.28
N ALA A 141 16.11 12.20 -12.32
CA ALA A 141 15.46 12.81 -13.49
C ALA A 141 14.62 11.80 -14.28
N LYS A 142 15.09 10.55 -14.39
CA LYS A 142 14.40 9.45 -15.06
C LYS A 142 13.10 9.08 -14.34
N LEU A 143 13.17 8.92 -13.02
CA LEU A 143 12.01 8.62 -12.17
C LEU A 143 10.96 9.73 -12.24
N ALA A 144 11.38 10.99 -12.17
CA ALA A 144 10.49 12.14 -12.30
C ALA A 144 9.75 12.12 -13.65
N ALA A 145 10.47 11.91 -14.75
CA ALA A 145 9.86 11.84 -16.09
C ALA A 145 8.87 10.68 -16.22
N TRP A 146 9.19 9.50 -15.69
CA TRP A 146 8.26 8.36 -15.68
C TRP A 146 7.01 8.63 -14.85
N PHE A 147 7.17 9.20 -13.67
CA PHE A 147 6.06 9.56 -12.79
C PHE A 147 5.16 10.61 -13.45
N GLU A 148 5.73 11.70 -13.96
CA GLU A 148 4.99 12.76 -14.67
C GLU A 148 4.21 12.19 -15.87
N SER A 149 4.86 11.36 -16.71
CA SER A 149 4.18 10.73 -17.85
C SER A 149 3.02 9.81 -17.46
N SER A 150 3.07 9.22 -16.26
CA SER A 150 2.01 8.37 -15.74
C SER A 150 0.86 9.20 -15.15
N VAL A 151 1.16 10.38 -14.58
CA VAL A 151 0.18 11.28 -13.95
C VAL A 151 -0.57 12.13 -14.97
N GLU A 152 0.12 12.66 -15.99
CA GLU A 152 -0.48 13.56 -17.00
C GLU A 152 -1.55 12.86 -17.87
N GLY A 153 -1.69 11.55 -17.73
CA GLY A 153 -2.74 10.75 -18.33
C GLY A 153 -2.44 10.35 -19.77
N ASN A 154 -3.05 9.24 -20.18
CA ASN A 154 -3.04 8.83 -21.58
C ASN A 154 -3.93 9.79 -22.38
N PRO A 155 -3.44 10.46 -23.44
CA PRO A 155 -4.23 11.40 -24.25
C PRO A 155 -5.46 10.76 -24.91
N ASN A 156 -5.60 9.43 -24.86
CA ASN A 156 -6.76 8.68 -25.35
C ASN A 156 -7.89 8.51 -24.31
N ILE A 157 -7.72 9.00 -23.08
CA ILE A 157 -8.74 8.89 -22.03
C ILE A 157 -9.67 10.11 -22.10
N ASP A 158 -10.97 9.84 -22.07
CA ASP A 158 -12.01 10.87 -22.16
C ASP A 158 -11.83 11.91 -21.04
N PRO A 159 -11.65 13.21 -21.36
CA PRO A 159 -11.57 14.29 -20.38
C PRO A 159 -12.81 14.40 -19.46
N SER A 160 -13.91 13.72 -19.79
CA SER A 160 -15.12 13.62 -18.98
C SER A 160 -15.03 12.60 -17.84
N ILE A 161 -14.03 11.71 -17.86
CA ILE A 161 -13.65 10.90 -16.70
C ILE A 161 -12.97 11.88 -15.74
N ASP A 162 -13.74 12.32 -14.75
CA ASP A 162 -13.32 13.29 -13.76
C ASP A 162 -11.95 12.88 -13.19
N GLY A 163 -10.92 13.72 -13.37
CA GLY A 163 -9.53 13.49 -12.93
C GLY A 163 -9.37 13.41 -11.40
N THR A 164 -10.48 13.24 -10.70
CA THR A 164 -10.64 13.08 -9.25
C THR A 164 -10.58 11.62 -8.81
N MET A 165 -10.67 10.63 -9.73
CA MET A 165 -10.77 9.21 -9.34
C MET A 165 -9.44 8.48 -9.14
N ILE A 166 -8.31 8.99 -9.63
CA ILE A 166 -7.01 8.31 -9.55
C ILE A 166 -5.97 9.25 -8.94
N SER A 167 -5.58 8.98 -7.69
CA SER A 167 -4.55 9.76 -7.00
C SER A 167 -3.18 9.11 -7.18
N TRP A 168 -2.13 9.90 -7.34
CA TRP A 168 -0.76 9.40 -7.52
C TRP A 168 0.14 9.94 -6.42
N ARG A 169 1.05 9.10 -5.91
CA ARG A 169 2.04 9.48 -4.90
C ARG A 169 3.39 8.87 -5.22
N LEU A 170 4.43 9.70 -5.07
CA LEU A 170 5.82 9.28 -5.16
C LEU A 170 6.46 9.40 -3.77
N LEU A 171 6.95 8.27 -3.26
CA LEU A 171 7.74 8.16 -2.05
C LEU A 171 9.21 8.11 -2.45
N ASP A 172 9.84 9.28 -2.51
CA ASP A 172 11.23 9.46 -2.95
C ASP A 172 12.01 10.35 -1.95
N ASP A 173 12.51 9.71 -0.89
CA ASP A 173 13.40 10.31 0.11
C ASP A 173 14.43 9.26 0.54
N GLU A 174 15.70 9.48 0.20
CA GLU A 174 16.81 8.56 0.47
C GLU A 174 17.01 8.29 1.96
N LEU A 175 16.75 9.27 2.82
CA LEU A 175 16.96 9.11 4.27
C LEU A 175 15.88 8.22 4.90
N ILE A 176 14.74 8.08 4.21
CA ILE A 176 13.56 7.40 4.73
C ILE A 176 13.37 6.05 4.03
N PHE A 177 13.54 5.98 2.71
CA PHE A 177 13.10 4.87 1.86
C PHE A 177 14.24 4.07 1.21
N ASN A 178 15.51 4.39 1.48
CA ASN A 178 16.64 3.62 0.96
C ASN A 178 16.74 2.23 1.64
N PHE A 179 15.85 1.32 1.23
CA PHE A 179 15.71 -0.02 1.76
C PHE A 179 16.39 -1.09 0.90
N GLY A 180 16.85 -0.74 -0.30
CA GLY A 180 17.31 -1.73 -1.27
C GLY A 180 16.21 -2.73 -1.60
N THR A 181 16.44 -4.01 -1.29
CA THR A 181 15.48 -5.11 -1.50
C THR A 181 14.41 -5.21 -0.42
N ASP A 182 14.61 -4.57 0.74
CA ASP A 182 13.74 -4.71 1.92
C ASP A 182 12.57 -3.72 1.88
N TRP A 183 11.88 -3.64 0.73
CA TRP A 183 10.78 -2.70 0.49
C TRP A 183 9.64 -2.80 1.53
N GLU A 184 9.43 -3.98 2.14
CA GLU A 184 8.42 -4.23 3.17
C GLU A 184 8.55 -3.29 4.37
N ARG A 185 9.76 -2.74 4.61
CA ARG A 185 10.00 -1.74 5.66
C ARG A 185 9.19 -0.46 5.48
N VAL A 186 8.67 -0.20 4.28
CA VAL A 186 7.73 0.92 4.05
C VAL A 186 6.50 0.81 4.95
N PHE A 187 6.06 -0.40 5.31
CA PHE A 187 4.90 -0.60 6.19
C PHE A 187 5.20 -0.28 7.65
N GLU A 188 6.48 -0.31 8.06
CA GLU A 188 6.88 0.25 9.34
C GLU A 188 6.70 1.78 9.33
N ILE A 189 6.80 2.45 8.19
CA ILE A 189 6.69 3.91 8.11
C ILE A 189 5.24 4.31 7.88
N ILE A 190 4.58 3.63 6.94
CA ILE A 190 3.26 3.89 6.39
C ILE A 190 2.40 2.62 6.48
N PRO A 191 1.98 2.23 7.70
CA PRO A 191 1.18 1.03 7.89
C PRO A 191 -0.18 1.08 7.18
N GLU A 192 -0.68 2.27 6.83
CA GLU A 192 -1.93 2.45 6.10
C GLU A 192 -1.88 1.93 4.65
N LEU A 193 -0.70 1.63 4.10
CA LEU A 193 -0.61 0.93 2.81
C LEU A 193 -1.19 -0.49 2.89
N ILE A 194 -1.20 -1.05 4.09
CA ILE A 194 -1.69 -2.38 4.43
C ILE A 194 -2.60 -2.26 5.67
N GLY A 195 -2.85 -3.37 6.36
CA GLY A 195 -3.53 -3.38 7.64
C GLY A 195 -5.06 -3.30 7.54
N PRO A 196 -5.73 -3.32 8.70
CA PRO A 196 -7.19 -3.31 8.76
C PRO A 196 -7.72 -2.04 8.10
N LYS A 197 -8.84 -2.18 7.40
CA LYS A 197 -9.55 -1.07 6.77
C LYS A 197 -10.88 -0.82 7.48
N SER A 198 -11.32 0.43 7.48
CA SER A 198 -12.68 0.75 7.93
C SER A 198 -13.69 0.03 7.03
N GLY A 199 -14.88 -0.30 7.57
CA GLY A 199 -15.92 -1.06 6.86
C GLY A 199 -16.31 -0.51 5.47
N LEU A 200 -16.02 0.76 5.19
CA LEU A 200 -16.21 1.40 3.88
C LEU A 200 -15.25 0.91 2.79
N SER A 201 -14.12 0.30 3.16
CA SER A 201 -13.00 -0.05 2.28
C SER A 201 -12.73 -1.57 2.29
N ARG A 202 -13.73 -2.39 2.65
CA ARG A 202 -13.64 -3.86 2.54
C ARG A 202 -14.19 -4.30 1.20
N ARG A 203 -13.38 -4.18 0.14
CA ARG A 203 -13.85 -4.41 -1.24
C ARG A 203 -14.16 -5.88 -1.56
N PHE A 204 -13.54 -6.84 -0.86
CA PHE A 204 -13.75 -8.26 -1.14
C PHE A 204 -13.67 -9.21 0.07
N LEU A 205 -13.41 -8.69 1.28
CA LEU A 205 -13.20 -9.53 2.47
C LEU A 205 -14.24 -9.37 3.58
N SER A 206 -15.04 -8.31 3.62
CA SER A 206 -16.13 -8.25 4.61
C SER A 206 -17.21 -9.27 4.27
N ASP A 207 -17.77 -9.89 5.31
CA ASP A 207 -19.01 -10.68 5.21
C ASP A 207 -20.24 -9.80 4.89
N GLU A 208 -20.06 -8.47 4.91
CA GLU A 208 -21.11 -7.46 4.72
C GLU A 208 -21.27 -7.01 3.26
N ASP A 209 -20.21 -7.06 2.42
CA ASP A 209 -20.36 -6.79 1.00
C ASP A 209 -20.95 -7.99 0.27
N SER A 210 -22.27 -7.92 0.04
CA SER A 210 -23.04 -8.95 -0.64
C SER A 210 -22.54 -9.30 -2.05
N VAL A 211 -21.81 -8.40 -2.72
CA VAL A 211 -21.26 -8.65 -4.07
C VAL A 211 -19.96 -9.45 -3.98
N GLY A 212 -19.00 -9.00 -3.16
CA GLY A 212 -17.74 -9.72 -2.93
C GLY A 212 -17.95 -11.10 -2.29
N LYS A 213 -18.94 -11.24 -1.41
CA LYS A 213 -19.33 -12.53 -0.84
C LYS A 213 -19.88 -13.49 -1.89
N ARG A 214 -20.84 -13.05 -2.71
CA ARG A 214 -21.42 -13.87 -3.79
C ARG A 214 -20.37 -14.29 -4.82
N PHE A 215 -19.48 -13.37 -5.19
CA PHE A 215 -18.39 -13.67 -6.11
C PHE A 215 -17.47 -14.76 -5.56
N ARG A 216 -17.05 -14.65 -4.30
CA ARG A 216 -16.26 -15.70 -3.63
C ARG A 216 -17.00 -17.03 -3.58
N GLU A 217 -18.27 -17.02 -3.16
CA GLU A 217 -19.10 -18.22 -3.11
C GLU A 217 -19.20 -18.92 -4.48
N GLU A 218 -19.33 -18.14 -5.56
CA GLU A 218 -19.35 -18.64 -6.93
C GLU A 218 -18.02 -19.24 -7.36
N VAL A 219 -16.90 -18.55 -7.10
CA VAL A 219 -15.54 -19.04 -7.37
C VAL A 219 -15.26 -20.34 -6.63
N PHE A 220 -15.56 -20.40 -5.34
CA PHE A 220 -15.35 -21.61 -4.54
C PHE A 220 -16.32 -22.73 -4.90
N ARG A 221 -17.52 -22.40 -5.39
CA ARG A 221 -18.46 -23.41 -5.93
C ARG A 221 -17.89 -24.02 -7.20
N GLU A 222 -17.43 -23.20 -8.14
CA GLU A 222 -16.82 -23.66 -9.39
C GLU A 222 -15.56 -24.51 -9.11
N LEU A 223 -14.69 -24.06 -8.19
CA LEU A 223 -13.54 -24.85 -7.75
C LEU A 223 -13.95 -26.22 -7.19
N ARG A 224 -14.96 -26.28 -6.32
CA ARG A 224 -15.49 -27.54 -5.77
C ARG A 224 -16.03 -28.47 -6.87
N GLU A 225 -16.80 -27.92 -7.80
CA GLU A 225 -17.37 -28.67 -8.93
C GLU A 225 -16.26 -29.25 -9.82
N ASN A 226 -15.25 -28.44 -10.16
CA ASN A 226 -14.11 -28.87 -10.97
C ASN A 226 -13.28 -29.94 -10.26
N VAL A 227 -13.00 -29.78 -8.96
CA VAL A 227 -12.25 -30.78 -8.18
C VAL A 227 -13.02 -32.09 -8.02
N ALA A 228 -14.35 -32.04 -7.94
CA ALA A 228 -15.19 -33.23 -7.86
C ALA A 228 -15.20 -34.04 -9.16
N LEU A 229 -14.90 -33.42 -10.31
CA LEU A 229 -14.75 -34.09 -11.60
C LEU A 229 -13.39 -34.79 -11.75
N SER A 230 -12.40 -34.44 -10.92
CA SER A 230 -11.04 -34.99 -11.00
C SER A 230 -10.93 -36.37 -10.34
N THR A 231 -10.29 -37.31 -11.04
CA THR A 231 -10.21 -38.74 -10.68
C THR A 231 -8.86 -39.11 -10.07
N GLY A 232 -8.50 -38.44 -8.96
CA GLY A 232 -7.32 -38.80 -8.17
C GLY A 232 -6.65 -37.60 -7.52
N LEU A 233 -5.80 -37.85 -6.52
CA LEU A 233 -5.15 -36.80 -5.73
C LEU A 233 -4.31 -35.83 -6.59
N GLN A 234 -3.55 -36.37 -7.55
CA GLN A 234 -2.72 -35.55 -8.43
C GLN A 234 -3.56 -34.66 -9.35
N GLU A 235 -4.62 -35.21 -9.95
CA GLU A 235 -5.51 -34.44 -10.82
C GLU A 235 -6.26 -33.36 -10.03
N LYS A 236 -6.72 -33.67 -8.81
CA LYS A 236 -7.32 -32.68 -7.89
C LYS A 236 -6.36 -31.55 -7.56
N LEU A 237 -5.10 -31.86 -7.24
CA LEU A 237 -4.10 -30.83 -6.95
C LEU A 237 -3.82 -29.94 -8.17
N ILE A 238 -3.72 -30.52 -9.37
CA ILE A 238 -3.57 -29.75 -10.61
C ILE A 238 -4.78 -28.85 -10.84
N THR A 239 -6.00 -29.33 -10.59
CA THR A 239 -7.22 -28.51 -10.72
C THR A 239 -7.25 -27.35 -9.72
N ILE A 240 -6.84 -27.59 -8.48
CA ILE A 240 -6.75 -26.56 -7.43
C ILE A 240 -5.70 -25.50 -7.82
N GLU A 241 -4.51 -25.94 -8.25
CA GLU A 241 -3.45 -25.04 -8.72
C GLU A 241 -3.77 -24.37 -10.06
N GLY A 242 -4.67 -24.93 -10.87
CA GLY A 242 -5.14 -24.31 -12.12
C GLY A 242 -6.26 -23.28 -11.93
N SER A 243 -6.87 -23.21 -10.73
CA SER A 243 -7.90 -22.23 -10.37
C SER A 243 -7.34 -21.04 -9.57
N ASP A 244 -6.02 -20.93 -9.58
CA ASP A 244 -5.22 -20.10 -8.68
C ASP A 244 -5.42 -18.60 -8.93
N ASN A 245 -5.55 -18.20 -10.20
CA ASN A 245 -5.68 -16.81 -10.62
C ASN A 245 -6.83 -16.07 -9.90
N ILE A 246 -8.03 -16.64 -9.86
CA ILE A 246 -9.19 -15.98 -9.24
C ILE A 246 -9.13 -16.07 -7.71
N VAL A 247 -8.70 -17.21 -7.16
CA VAL A 247 -8.58 -17.41 -5.71
C VAL A 247 -7.52 -16.47 -5.11
N GLN A 248 -6.39 -16.30 -5.79
CA GLN A 248 -5.35 -15.35 -5.42
C GLN A 248 -5.82 -13.91 -5.54
N TYR A 249 -6.56 -13.57 -6.60
CA TYR A 249 -7.12 -12.22 -6.76
C TYR A 249 -8.01 -11.85 -5.56
N CYS A 250 -8.81 -12.80 -5.05
CA CYS A 250 -9.63 -12.58 -3.85
C CYS A 250 -8.82 -12.26 -2.58
N SER A 251 -7.52 -12.56 -2.57
CA SER A 251 -6.61 -12.25 -1.45
C SER A 251 -5.93 -10.88 -1.60
N VAL A 252 -5.95 -10.28 -2.79
CA VAL A 252 -5.34 -8.98 -3.04
C VAL A 252 -6.20 -7.89 -2.45
N HIS A 253 -5.55 -7.06 -1.65
CA HIS A 253 -6.16 -5.94 -0.98
C HIS A 253 -5.62 -4.59 -1.49
N SER A 254 -4.32 -4.52 -1.78
CA SER A 254 -3.69 -3.31 -2.31
C SER A 254 -2.57 -3.68 -3.30
N TYR A 255 -1.94 -2.66 -3.86
CA TYR A 255 -0.76 -2.84 -4.70
C TYR A 255 0.24 -1.71 -4.45
N LEU A 256 1.50 -1.98 -4.77
CA LEU A 256 2.61 -1.03 -4.63
C LEU A 256 3.51 -1.11 -5.87
N LEU A 257 3.90 0.04 -6.40
CA LEU A 257 4.89 0.15 -7.47
C LEU A 257 6.23 0.48 -6.83
N VAL A 258 7.26 -0.31 -7.11
CA VAL A 258 8.59 -0.15 -6.51
C VAL A 258 9.63 0.12 -7.60
N ALA A 259 10.34 1.24 -7.46
CA ALA A 259 11.53 1.60 -8.22
C ALA A 259 12.77 1.16 -7.43
N ASP A 260 13.19 -0.08 -7.68
CA ASP A 260 14.41 -0.67 -7.11
C ASP A 260 15.60 -0.51 -8.07
N GLU A 261 16.76 -1.06 -7.70
CA GLU A 261 17.97 -1.02 -8.54
C GLU A 261 17.71 -1.61 -9.95
N THR A 262 16.91 -2.68 -10.02
CA THR A 262 16.58 -3.33 -11.29
C THR A 262 15.76 -2.40 -12.18
N THR A 263 14.88 -1.58 -11.61
CA THR A 263 14.09 -0.60 -12.38
C THR A 263 14.97 0.36 -13.17
N PHE A 264 16.04 0.90 -12.58
CA PHE A 264 16.89 1.88 -13.27
C PHE A 264 17.73 1.26 -14.39
N THR A 265 17.98 -0.05 -14.33
CA THR A 265 18.72 -0.79 -15.36
C THR A 265 17.83 -1.37 -16.46
N THR A 266 16.57 -1.71 -16.15
CA THR A 266 15.66 -2.42 -17.06
C THR A 266 14.51 -1.58 -17.61
N ASP A 267 14.28 -0.39 -17.04
CA ASP A 267 13.09 0.44 -17.30
C ASP A 267 11.79 -0.29 -16.94
N GLU A 268 11.85 -1.14 -15.91
CA GLU A 268 10.70 -1.90 -15.43
C GLU A 268 10.48 -1.73 -13.92
N LEU A 269 9.34 -1.16 -13.54
CA LEU A 269 8.90 -1.09 -12.16
C LEU A 269 8.48 -2.47 -11.66
N LEU A 270 8.80 -2.77 -10.41
CA LEU A 270 8.23 -3.90 -9.70
C LEU A 270 6.80 -3.55 -9.28
N ILE A 271 5.82 -4.36 -9.69
CA ILE A 271 4.47 -4.31 -9.15
C ILE A 271 4.36 -5.39 -8.08
N LEU A 272 3.87 -5.02 -6.90
CA LEU A 272 3.53 -5.92 -5.82
C LEU A 272 2.02 -5.90 -5.63
N PHE A 273 1.37 -7.07 -5.70
CA PHE A 273 -0.02 -7.25 -5.32
C PHE A 273 -0.06 -7.76 -3.89
N LEU A 274 -0.61 -7.00 -2.96
CA LEU A 274 -0.45 -7.19 -1.52
C LEU A 274 -1.75 -7.67 -0.88
N ASP A 275 -1.63 -8.58 0.09
CA ASP A 275 -2.72 -8.92 1.01
C ASP A 275 -2.89 -7.86 2.12
N LEU A 276 -3.89 -8.04 2.97
CA LEU A 276 -4.14 -7.16 4.13
C LEU A 276 -2.99 -7.11 5.14
N LYS A 277 -2.12 -8.12 5.16
CA LYS A 277 -1.03 -8.29 6.13
C LYS A 277 0.33 -7.88 5.55
N GLY A 278 0.35 -7.35 4.33
CA GLY A 278 1.55 -6.88 3.64
C GLY A 278 2.37 -7.96 2.96
N HIS A 279 1.90 -9.22 2.91
CA HIS A 279 2.54 -10.19 2.04
C HIS A 279 2.16 -9.93 0.60
N TYR A 280 3.13 -9.96 -0.31
CA TYR A 280 2.81 -10.02 -1.73
C TYR A 280 2.14 -11.37 -2.04
N VAL A 281 1.00 -11.33 -2.69
CA VAL A 281 0.32 -12.48 -3.30
C VAL A 281 1.05 -12.83 -4.58
N ARG A 282 1.16 -11.84 -5.48
CA ARG A 282 1.93 -11.93 -6.73
C ARG A 282 2.81 -10.71 -6.90
N GLN A 283 3.88 -10.85 -7.68
CA GLN A 283 4.72 -9.75 -8.09
C GLN A 283 5.09 -9.87 -9.57
N SER A 284 5.24 -8.73 -10.24
CA SER A 284 5.55 -8.70 -11.68
C SER A 284 6.38 -7.46 -12.02
N ARG A 285 6.80 -7.35 -13.27
CA ARG A 285 7.49 -6.17 -13.79
C ARG A 285 6.63 -5.49 -14.86
N ILE A 286 6.53 -4.17 -14.82
CA ILE A 286 5.84 -3.35 -15.82
C ILE A 286 6.80 -2.31 -16.38
N LYS A 287 6.80 -2.17 -17.70
CA LYS A 287 7.64 -1.17 -18.37
C LYS A 287 7.22 0.23 -18.00
N VAL A 288 8.17 1.16 -18.04
CA VAL A 288 7.91 2.59 -17.86
C VAL A 288 8.51 3.41 -19.01
N PRO A 289 7.74 4.30 -19.65
CA PRO A 289 6.30 4.54 -19.44
C PRO A 289 5.43 3.42 -20.03
N ASP A 290 4.26 3.18 -19.43
CA ASP A 290 3.27 2.22 -19.95
C ASP A 290 1.85 2.65 -19.58
N ASP A 291 0.93 2.61 -20.55
CA ASP A 291 -0.45 3.06 -20.41
C ASP A 291 -1.23 2.21 -19.38
N ASP A 292 -0.83 0.95 -19.18
CA ASP A 292 -1.49 0.07 -18.21
C ASP A 292 -1.29 0.55 -16.77
N ILE A 293 -0.19 1.26 -16.47
CA ILE A 293 0.06 1.80 -15.11
C ILE A 293 -1.05 2.75 -14.70
N PHE A 294 -1.54 3.57 -15.64
CA PHE A 294 -2.65 4.47 -15.39
C PHE A 294 -3.94 3.72 -15.04
N MET A 295 -4.15 2.57 -15.69
CA MET A 295 -5.35 1.77 -15.55
C MET A 295 -5.30 0.79 -14.37
N LEU A 296 -4.16 0.60 -13.69
CA LEU A 296 -3.99 -0.39 -12.61
C LEU A 296 -5.08 -0.29 -11.55
N GLY A 297 -5.34 0.92 -11.05
CA GLY A 297 -6.38 1.17 -10.05
C GLY A 297 -7.76 0.74 -10.54
N ASP A 298 -8.16 1.13 -11.75
CA ASP A 298 -9.44 0.71 -12.35
C ASP A 298 -9.49 -0.81 -12.60
N MET A 299 -8.41 -1.40 -13.09
CA MET A 299 -8.34 -2.82 -13.42
C MET A 299 -8.48 -3.69 -12.18
N ILE A 300 -7.86 -3.30 -11.07
CA ILE A 300 -8.01 -3.96 -9.77
C ILE A 300 -9.44 -3.79 -9.26
N ASN A 301 -9.97 -2.57 -9.34
CA ASN A 301 -11.29 -2.20 -8.85
C ASN A 301 -12.46 -2.84 -9.62
N SER A 302 -12.26 -3.09 -10.91
CA SER A 302 -13.23 -3.73 -11.80
C SER A 302 -13.02 -5.23 -11.98
N GLY A 303 -11.99 -5.80 -11.35
CA GLY A 303 -11.63 -7.22 -11.47
C GLY A 303 -11.07 -7.63 -12.84
N LYS A 304 -10.75 -6.66 -13.72
CA LYS A 304 -10.10 -6.88 -15.02
C LYS A 304 -8.61 -7.21 -14.91
N ILE A 305 -8.03 -7.00 -13.73
CA ILE A 305 -6.62 -7.33 -13.46
C ILE A 305 -6.29 -8.80 -13.77
N ARG A 306 -7.28 -9.68 -13.67
CA ARG A 306 -7.14 -11.13 -13.90
C ARG A 306 -6.72 -11.48 -15.32
N ASP A 307 -7.06 -10.62 -16.27
CA ASP A 307 -6.74 -10.77 -17.70
C ASP A 307 -5.48 -9.98 -18.08
N ALA A 308 -4.85 -9.30 -17.11
CA ALA A 308 -3.70 -8.46 -17.35
C ALA A 308 -2.42 -9.29 -17.49
N ARG A 309 -1.55 -8.89 -18.44
CA ARG A 309 -0.26 -9.55 -18.72
C ARG A 309 0.71 -9.61 -17.53
N TYR A 310 0.51 -8.76 -16.53
CA TYR A 310 1.34 -8.67 -15.33
C TYR A 310 0.70 -9.39 -14.13
N TRP A 311 -0.49 -9.97 -14.31
CA TRP A 311 -1.14 -10.84 -13.34
C TRP A 311 -1.01 -12.33 -13.71
N THR A 312 -1.08 -12.67 -15.00
CA THR A 312 -1.02 -14.06 -15.47
C THR A 312 0.42 -14.55 -15.70
N ASP A 313 0.59 -15.88 -15.71
CA ASP A 313 1.85 -16.54 -16.07
C ASP A 313 2.06 -16.65 -17.59
N ASP A 314 1.04 -16.30 -18.38
CA ASP A 314 0.97 -16.57 -19.82
C ASP A 314 1.86 -15.63 -20.66
N PHE A 315 2.33 -14.52 -20.07
CA PHE A 315 3.11 -13.49 -20.77
C PHE A 315 4.47 -13.26 -20.13
N PRO A 316 5.58 -13.76 -20.70
CA PRO A 316 6.91 -13.63 -20.10
C PRO A 316 7.34 -12.16 -19.85
N PRO A 317 7.98 -11.85 -18.69
CA PRO A 317 8.42 -12.79 -17.66
C PRO A 317 7.30 -13.32 -16.75
N GLY A 318 6.06 -12.86 -16.92
CA GLY A 318 4.89 -13.29 -16.18
C GLY A 318 4.84 -12.70 -14.78
N SER A 319 3.84 -13.14 -14.02
CA SER A 319 3.67 -12.76 -12.62
C SER A 319 4.18 -13.87 -11.71
N SER A 320 5.15 -13.58 -10.84
CA SER A 320 5.64 -14.57 -9.87
C SER A 320 4.70 -14.66 -8.66
N LEU A 321 4.13 -15.85 -8.43
CA LEU A 321 3.33 -16.17 -7.25
C LEU A 321 4.20 -16.38 -6.01
N ASN A 322 3.83 -15.78 -4.89
CA ASN A 322 4.46 -16.07 -3.60
C ASN A 322 4.23 -17.55 -3.21
N PRO A 323 5.29 -18.31 -2.87
CA PRO A 323 5.15 -19.72 -2.49
C PRO A 323 4.15 -19.99 -1.35
N LYS A 324 3.94 -19.03 -0.44
CA LYS A 324 2.94 -19.14 0.64
C LYS A 324 1.51 -19.26 0.10
N TYR A 325 1.23 -18.70 -1.07
CA TYR A 325 -0.08 -18.63 -1.71
C TYR A 325 -0.36 -19.78 -2.69
N ARG A 326 0.60 -20.68 -2.91
CA ARG A 326 0.34 -21.94 -3.62
C ARG A 326 -0.64 -22.80 -2.83
N ALA A 327 -1.41 -23.65 -3.48
CA ALA A 327 -2.42 -24.50 -2.84
C ALA A 327 -1.91 -25.25 -1.59
N LEU A 328 -0.67 -25.77 -1.63
CA LEU A 328 -0.05 -26.48 -0.50
C LEU A 328 0.85 -25.60 0.39
N GLY A 329 0.94 -24.30 0.08
CA GLY A 329 1.64 -23.29 0.86
C GLY A 329 0.95 -22.97 2.18
N GLU A 330 1.65 -22.23 3.03
CA GLU A 330 1.20 -21.84 4.37
C GLU A 330 -0.19 -21.18 4.36
N ILE A 331 -0.37 -20.18 3.49
CA ILE A 331 -1.62 -19.43 3.36
C ILE A 331 -2.59 -20.14 2.41
N GLY A 332 -2.07 -20.71 1.32
CA GLY A 332 -2.89 -21.35 0.30
C GLY A 332 -3.69 -22.57 0.80
N ARG A 333 -3.20 -23.32 1.78
CA ARG A 333 -3.96 -24.47 2.32
C ARG A 333 -5.33 -24.06 2.85
N GLU A 334 -5.36 -22.96 3.60
CA GLU A 334 -6.58 -22.38 4.15
C GLU A 334 -7.37 -21.66 3.05
N LEU A 335 -6.71 -20.80 2.29
CA LEU A 335 -7.34 -20.00 1.23
C LEU A 335 -8.11 -20.86 0.22
N TYR A 336 -7.55 -21.99 -0.21
CA TYR A 336 -8.19 -22.86 -1.18
C TYR A 336 -9.08 -23.92 -0.51
N GLY A 337 -9.08 -24.04 0.82
CA GLY A 337 -9.79 -25.10 1.53
C GLY A 337 -9.32 -26.50 1.13
N VAL A 338 -8.01 -26.67 0.89
CA VAL A 338 -7.44 -27.89 0.27
C VAL A 338 -7.80 -29.14 1.07
N GLU A 339 -7.79 -29.06 2.40
CA GLU A 339 -8.14 -30.20 3.25
C GLU A 339 -9.58 -30.67 3.04
N ASP A 340 -10.52 -29.75 2.83
CA ASP A 340 -11.92 -30.08 2.60
C ASP A 340 -12.13 -30.60 1.17
N LEU A 341 -11.47 -29.97 0.19
CA LEU A 341 -11.52 -30.36 -1.22
C LEU A 341 -10.92 -31.74 -1.50
N LEU A 342 -9.90 -32.16 -0.74
CA LEU A 342 -9.27 -33.46 -0.90
C LEU A 342 -9.99 -34.59 -0.14
N ARG A 343 -10.91 -34.26 0.78
CA ARG A 343 -11.71 -35.23 1.54
C ARG A 343 -12.98 -35.69 0.80
N THR A 344 -13.55 -34.82 -0.03
CA THR A 344 -14.57 -35.16 -1.04
C THR A 344 -13.93 -35.90 -2.20
#